data_AF-A0A4R3ARP8-F1
#
_entry.id   AF-A0A4R3ARP8-F1
#
_cell.length_a   1.000
_cell.length_b   1.000
_cell.length_c   1.000
_cell.angle_alpha   90.00
_cell.angle_beta   90.00
_cell.angle_gamma   90.00
#
_symmetry.space_group_name_H-M   'P 1'
#
loop_
_entity.id
_entity.type
_entity.pdbx_description
1 polymer ?
#
loop_
_entity_poly.entity_id
_entity_poly.type
_entity_poly.pdbx_seq_one_letter_code
_entity_poly.pdbx_strand_id
1 'polypeptide(L)'
;MGTLLLSGTFLYLLSWTGQNNLAKYPYADSVVTVQVEQKQENKPVMILEAFQILDSDGGSAEAVLSMDKDGKCYVGKEFIGTITAAGELKSDTGELLVHLKGNELLSSDGKVSLVIKEDGTISNGSGKDITWGTDGILKNMELSLKIVPVDSKAKRAASLLVYSFFGSTETEV
;
A
#
# COMPACT_ATOMS: atom_id res chain seq x y z
N MET A 1 74.97 1.02 14.03
CA MET A 1 74.33 -0.02 14.87
C MET A 1 73.54 -0.90 13.91
N GLY A 2 74.02 -2.06 13.44
CA GLY A 2 74.53 -3.21 14.18
C GLY A 2 73.33 -4.13 14.51
N THR A 3 72.80 -4.87 13.53
CA THR A 3 72.90 -6.34 13.36
C THR A 3 72.16 -7.22 14.37
N LEU A 4 71.45 -8.20 13.80
CA LEU A 4 71.29 -9.60 14.24
C LEU A 4 70.28 -9.86 15.39
N LEU A 5 69.21 -10.64 15.16
CA LEU A 5 69.13 -12.11 15.06
C LEU A 5 69.07 -12.79 16.43
N LEU A 6 68.38 -13.93 16.44
CA LEU A 6 68.31 -14.99 17.47
C LEU A 6 67.35 -14.72 18.63
N SER A 7 66.31 -15.55 18.73
CA SER A 7 66.29 -16.82 19.48
C SER A 7 66.17 -16.53 20.97
N GLY A 8 65.22 -17.05 21.71
CA GLY A 8 64.61 -18.36 21.62
C GLY A 8 64.35 -18.78 23.07
N THR A 9 63.35 -19.63 23.24
CA THR A 9 63.32 -20.66 24.29
C THR A 9 63.20 -20.19 25.75
N PHE A 10 61.98 -20.30 26.30
CA PHE A 10 61.76 -20.92 27.61
C PHE A 10 60.41 -21.65 27.53
N LEU A 11 60.38 -22.91 27.07
CA LEU A 11 60.42 -24.12 27.92
C LEU A 11 59.60 -24.00 29.20
N TYR A 12 58.34 -24.42 29.13
CA TYR A 12 57.80 -25.33 30.15
C TYR A 12 57.11 -26.50 29.44
N LEU A 13 57.84 -27.62 29.40
CA LEU A 13 57.32 -28.92 29.03
C LEU A 13 56.56 -29.53 30.23
N LEU A 14 55.33 -29.91 29.93
CA LEU A 14 54.65 -31.17 30.29
C LEU A 14 54.64 -31.65 31.74
N SER A 15 53.44 -31.72 32.30
CA SER A 15 52.76 -32.98 32.67
C SER A 15 51.34 -32.58 33.13
N TRP A 16 50.26 -33.30 32.88
CA TRP A 16 50.12 -34.74 32.77
C TRP A 16 48.84 -35.09 32.00
N THR A 17 48.80 -36.35 31.58
CA THR A 17 47.96 -36.98 30.57
C THR A 17 46.49 -37.13 30.93
N GLY A 18 45.64 -36.85 29.94
CA GLY A 18 44.26 -37.36 29.81
C GLY A 18 43.97 -37.68 28.34
N GLN A 19 44.46 -38.84 27.89
CA GLN A 19 44.10 -39.57 26.66
C GLN A 19 42.56 -39.82 26.59
N ASN A 20 41.82 -39.93 25.49
CA ASN A 20 42.04 -40.12 24.05
C ASN A 20 40.74 -39.71 23.32
N ASN A 21 40.82 -39.08 22.13
CA ASN A 21 40.45 -39.67 20.83
C ASN A 21 40.28 -38.62 19.72
N LEU A 22 40.94 -38.91 18.59
CA LEU A 22 40.87 -38.19 17.33
C LEU A 22 39.49 -38.26 16.68
N ALA A 23 39.06 -37.19 16.00
CA ALA A 23 38.85 -37.21 14.54
C ALA A 23 38.41 -35.85 13.96
N LYS A 24 39.18 -35.38 12.97
CA LYS A 24 38.79 -34.60 11.76
C LYS A 24 38.32 -33.13 11.90
N TYR A 25 39.15 -32.21 11.40
CA TYR A 25 38.76 -30.93 10.77
C TYR A 25 37.94 -31.18 9.47
N PRO A 26 37.23 -30.21 8.83
CA PRO A 26 37.38 -28.75 8.94
C PRO A 26 36.09 -27.89 8.85
N TYR A 27 36.30 -26.57 8.95
CA TYR A 27 35.62 -25.51 8.19
C TYR A 27 34.49 -24.69 8.86
N ALA A 28 34.82 -23.41 8.96
CA ALA A 28 34.03 -22.18 9.12
C ALA A 28 32.50 -22.28 9.12
N ASP A 29 31.89 -21.67 10.13
CA ASP A 29 30.57 -21.05 10.00
C ASP A 29 30.64 -19.58 10.40
N SER A 30 30.78 -18.76 9.36
CA SER A 30 30.34 -17.38 9.30
C SER A 30 28.89 -17.28 9.78
N VAL A 31 28.68 -16.57 10.89
CA VAL A 31 27.34 -16.23 11.39
C VAL A 31 26.69 -15.30 10.36
N VAL A 32 25.91 -15.88 9.45
CA VAL A 32 24.98 -15.15 8.60
C VAL A 32 23.80 -14.76 9.48
N THR A 33 23.79 -13.50 9.90
CA THR A 33 22.60 -12.90 10.51
C THR A 33 21.54 -12.76 9.41
N VAL A 34 20.69 -13.76 9.26
CA VAL A 34 19.49 -13.68 8.43
C VAL A 34 18.53 -12.74 9.14
N GLN A 35 18.44 -11.49 8.67
CA GLN A 35 17.32 -10.63 9.00
C GLN A 35 16.08 -11.25 8.35
N VAL A 36 15.28 -11.92 9.17
CA VAL A 36 13.95 -12.37 8.78
C VAL A 36 13.11 -11.10 8.62
N GLU A 37 12.96 -10.63 7.38
CA GLU A 37 11.90 -9.68 7.03
C GLU A 37 10.58 -10.28 7.50
N GLN A 38 9.99 -9.69 8.53
CA GLN A 38 8.63 -9.97 8.91
C GLN A 38 7.74 -9.53 7.75
N LYS A 39 7.38 -10.48 6.88
CA LYS A 39 6.30 -10.34 5.93
C LYS A 39 5.00 -10.23 6.74
N GLN A 40 4.71 -9.02 7.20
CA GLN A 40 3.42 -8.66 7.77
C GLN A 40 2.39 -8.94 6.68
N GLU A 41 1.58 -9.97 6.90
CA GLU A 41 0.48 -10.32 6.02
C GLU A 41 -0.53 -9.17 6.09
N ASN A 42 -0.31 -8.14 5.28
CA ASN A 42 -1.18 -6.98 5.19
C ASN A 42 -2.54 -7.46 4.70
N LYS A 43 -3.50 -7.54 5.62
CA LYS A 43 -4.90 -7.76 5.29
C LYS A 43 -5.29 -6.73 4.23
N PRO A 44 -5.89 -7.15 3.10
CA PRO A 44 -6.26 -6.21 2.04
C PRO A 44 -7.24 -5.18 2.59
N VAL A 45 -6.91 -3.91 2.41
CA VAL A 45 -7.74 -2.76 2.81
C VAL A 45 -8.83 -2.51 1.77
N MET A 46 -8.61 -2.98 0.53
CA MET A 46 -9.45 -2.72 -0.62
C MET A 46 -9.88 -4.01 -1.31
N ILE A 47 -11.16 -4.06 -1.70
CA ILE A 47 -11.69 -5.05 -2.64
C ILE A 47 -11.53 -4.47 -4.04
N LEU A 48 -10.84 -5.22 -4.92
CA LEU A 48 -10.68 -4.88 -6.33
C LEU A 48 -11.72 -5.66 -7.13
N GLU A 49 -12.82 -4.98 -7.46
CA GLU A 49 -13.84 -5.46 -8.40
C GLU A 49 -14.05 -4.36 -9.44
N ALA A 50 -14.28 -4.74 -10.69
CA ALA A 50 -14.52 -3.77 -11.75
C ALA A 50 -15.82 -2.99 -11.47
N PHE A 51 -15.78 -1.69 -11.71
CA PHE A 51 -16.96 -0.82 -11.63
C PHE A 51 -16.85 0.34 -12.62
N GLN A 52 -17.99 0.94 -12.89
CA GLN A 52 -18.13 2.21 -13.61
C GLN A 52 -18.88 3.21 -12.73
N ILE A 53 -18.55 4.49 -12.90
CA ILE A 53 -19.26 5.61 -12.31
C ILE A 53 -19.78 6.45 -13.46
N LEU A 54 -21.09 6.55 -13.54
CA LEU A 54 -21.82 7.29 -14.57
C LEU A 54 -22.34 8.60 -13.98
N ASP A 55 -22.56 9.58 -14.84
CA ASP A 55 -23.42 10.72 -14.51
C ASP A 55 -24.88 10.22 -14.42
N SER A 56 -25.51 10.40 -13.26
CA SER A 56 -26.87 9.94 -13.01
C SER A 56 -27.95 10.85 -13.58
N ASP A 57 -27.59 12.07 -14.02
CA ASP A 57 -28.54 13.04 -14.58
C ASP A 57 -28.88 12.78 -16.06
N GLY A 58 -28.39 11.66 -16.61
CA GLY A 58 -28.76 11.20 -17.96
C GLY A 58 -27.96 11.86 -19.09
N GLY A 59 -26.86 12.57 -18.77
CA GLY A 59 -26.04 13.26 -19.75
C GLY A 59 -25.22 12.34 -20.67
N SER A 60 -24.84 11.14 -20.23
CA SER A 60 -24.10 10.16 -21.04
C SER A 60 -24.22 8.75 -20.48
N ALA A 61 -24.27 7.75 -21.37
CA ALA A 61 -24.12 6.33 -20.99
C ALA A 61 -22.65 5.92 -20.80
N GLU A 62 -21.70 6.83 -21.10
CA GLU A 62 -20.28 6.58 -20.92
C GLU A 62 -19.86 6.79 -19.46
N ALA A 63 -18.93 5.96 -19.01
CA ALA A 63 -18.38 6.08 -17.67
C ALA A 63 -17.51 7.33 -17.56
N VAL A 64 -17.81 8.15 -16.55
CA VAL A 64 -16.98 9.30 -16.19
C VAL A 64 -15.71 8.83 -15.48
N LEU A 65 -15.86 7.88 -14.55
CA LEU A 65 -14.77 7.16 -13.92
C LEU A 65 -15.00 5.65 -14.05
N SER A 66 -13.94 4.86 -14.13
CA SER A 66 -14.05 3.41 -14.03
C SER A 66 -12.81 2.78 -13.40
N MET A 67 -12.97 1.57 -12.89
CA MET A 67 -11.87 0.72 -12.46
C MET A 67 -12.05 -0.66 -13.08
N ASP A 68 -10.98 -1.24 -13.62
CA ASP A 68 -10.99 -2.62 -14.08
C ASP A 68 -10.68 -3.63 -12.95
N LYS A 69 -10.73 -4.92 -13.27
CA LYS A 69 -10.45 -6.01 -12.31
C LYS A 69 -9.01 -6.04 -11.79
N ASP A 70 -8.09 -5.40 -12.51
CA ASP A 70 -6.68 -5.35 -12.17
C ASP A 70 -6.36 -4.06 -11.37
N GLY A 71 -7.39 -3.27 -11.02
CA GLY A 71 -7.28 -2.04 -10.25
C GLY A 71 -6.94 -0.80 -11.09
N LYS A 72 -6.88 -0.91 -12.42
CA LYS A 72 -6.57 0.24 -13.28
C LYS A 72 -7.76 1.18 -13.35
N CYS A 73 -7.51 2.46 -13.11
CA CYS A 73 -8.50 3.51 -13.05
C CYS A 73 -8.44 4.39 -14.30
N TYR A 74 -9.62 4.82 -14.75
CA TYR A 74 -9.77 5.61 -15.96
C TYR A 74 -10.73 6.77 -15.75
N VAL A 75 -10.47 7.88 -16.44
CA VAL A 75 -11.41 8.99 -16.68
C VAL A 75 -11.83 8.93 -18.15
N GLY A 76 -13.09 8.59 -18.41
CA GLY A 76 -13.50 8.17 -19.75
C GLY A 76 -12.63 7.01 -20.25
N LYS A 77 -11.73 7.27 -21.21
CA LYS A 77 -10.77 6.29 -21.77
C LYS A 77 -9.32 6.53 -21.35
N GLU A 78 -9.05 7.61 -20.64
CA GLU A 78 -7.71 7.98 -20.23
C GLU A 78 -7.34 7.24 -18.94
N PHE A 79 -6.19 6.58 -18.93
CA PHE A 79 -5.67 5.92 -17.74
C PHE A 79 -5.09 6.95 -16.78
N ILE A 80 -5.53 6.91 -15.51
CA ILE A 80 -5.12 7.89 -14.49
C ILE A 80 -4.36 7.29 -13.31
N GLY A 81 -4.29 5.96 -13.23
CA GLY A 81 -3.54 5.30 -12.17
C GLY A 81 -4.05 3.91 -11.83
N THR A 82 -3.43 3.27 -10.86
CA THR A 82 -3.80 1.94 -10.37
C THR A 82 -4.07 1.97 -8.87
N ILE A 83 -5.25 1.52 -8.48
CA ILE A 83 -5.60 1.22 -7.09
C ILE A 83 -5.10 -0.18 -6.73
N THR A 84 -4.37 -0.29 -5.62
CA THR A 84 -3.87 -1.57 -5.11
C THR A 84 -4.74 -2.10 -3.97
N ALA A 85 -4.64 -3.42 -3.70
CA ALA A 85 -5.32 -4.04 -2.57
C ALA A 85 -4.88 -3.49 -1.20
N ALA A 86 -3.72 -2.83 -1.15
CA ALA A 86 -3.22 -2.13 0.03
C ALA A 86 -3.87 -0.75 0.24
N GLY A 87 -4.73 -0.30 -0.69
CA GLY A 87 -5.40 0.99 -0.62
C GLY A 87 -4.58 2.16 -1.18
N GLU A 88 -3.58 1.88 -2.01
CA GLU A 88 -2.75 2.91 -2.65
C GLU A 88 -3.31 3.23 -4.03
N LEU A 89 -3.40 4.51 -4.40
CA LEU A 89 -3.56 4.93 -5.79
C LEU A 89 -2.20 5.41 -6.31
N LYS A 90 -1.71 4.78 -7.38
CA LYS A 90 -0.42 5.09 -8.00
C LYS A 90 -0.57 5.59 -9.43
N SER A 91 0.27 6.52 -9.85
CA SER A 91 0.37 6.96 -11.25
C SER A 91 0.88 5.84 -12.17
N ASP A 92 0.93 6.13 -13.47
CA ASP A 92 1.57 5.28 -14.49
C ASP A 92 3.07 5.05 -14.24
N THR A 93 3.76 6.03 -13.66
CA THR A 93 5.17 5.95 -13.26
C THR A 93 5.38 5.24 -11.92
N GLY A 94 4.30 4.90 -11.22
CA GLY A 94 4.33 4.24 -9.91
C GLY A 94 4.45 5.20 -8.71
N GLU A 95 4.33 6.51 -8.94
CA GLU A 95 4.28 7.51 -7.89
C GLU A 95 3.02 7.33 -7.04
N LEU A 96 3.17 7.40 -5.71
CA LEU A 96 2.03 7.35 -4.79
C LEU A 96 1.27 8.68 -4.81
N LEU A 97 0.01 8.65 -5.25
CA LEU A 97 -0.86 9.83 -5.27
C LEU A 97 -1.60 9.98 -3.95
N VAL A 98 -2.23 8.91 -3.47
CA VAL A 98 -2.89 8.82 -2.17
C VAL A 98 -2.78 7.42 -1.58
N HIS A 99 -2.92 7.30 -0.26
CA HIS A 99 -2.89 6.04 0.44
C HIS A 99 -4.00 5.98 1.50
N LEU A 100 -4.89 5.00 1.38
CA LEU A 100 -5.89 4.69 2.39
C LEU A 100 -5.31 3.75 3.44
N LYS A 101 -4.97 4.28 4.62
CA LYS A 101 -4.46 3.52 5.76
C LYS A 101 -5.53 3.38 6.82
N GLY A 102 -6.03 2.16 7.04
CA GLY A 102 -7.21 1.98 7.87
C GLY A 102 -8.41 2.64 7.20
N ASN A 103 -8.97 3.69 7.81
CA ASN A 103 -10.02 4.52 7.20
C ASN A 103 -9.51 5.90 6.75
N GLU A 104 -8.25 6.25 7.02
CA GLU A 104 -7.71 7.58 6.74
C GLU A 104 -7.12 7.60 5.33
N LEU A 105 -7.60 8.52 4.49
CA LEU A 105 -6.98 8.80 3.20
C LEU A 105 -5.87 9.82 3.41
N LEU A 106 -4.65 9.42 3.10
CA LEU A 106 -3.45 10.22 3.22
C LEU A 106 -3.05 10.74 1.83
N SER A 107 -2.70 12.02 1.73
CA SER A 107 -2.01 12.57 0.56
C SER A 107 -0.58 12.02 0.45
N SER A 108 0.07 12.26 -0.69
CA SER A 108 1.44 11.82 -0.95
C SER A 108 2.47 12.34 0.07
N ASP A 109 2.21 13.47 0.72
CA ASP A 109 3.03 14.04 1.81
C ASP A 109 2.70 13.46 3.21
N GLY A 110 1.76 12.51 3.28
CA GLY A 110 1.38 11.82 4.51
C GLY A 110 0.38 12.57 5.41
N LYS A 111 -0.19 13.69 4.95
CA LYS A 111 -1.27 14.37 5.69
C LYS A 111 -2.60 13.66 5.48
N VAL A 112 -3.42 13.60 6.53
CA VAL A 112 -4.79 13.07 6.42
C VAL A 112 -5.64 14.09 5.67
N SER A 113 -6.18 13.67 4.53
CA SER A 113 -7.10 14.48 3.72
C SER A 113 -8.54 14.29 4.21
N LEU A 114 -8.96 13.03 4.42
CA LEU A 114 -10.29 12.68 4.91
C LEU A 114 -10.40 11.23 5.39
N VAL A 115 -11.61 10.79 5.72
CA VAL A 115 -11.92 9.41 6.11
C VAL A 115 -12.81 8.73 5.07
N ILE A 116 -12.43 7.51 4.64
CA ILE A 116 -13.25 6.60 3.84
C ILE A 116 -13.50 5.30 4.63
N LYS A 117 -14.75 5.11 5.05
CA LYS A 117 -15.21 3.93 5.81
C LYS A 117 -15.23 2.68 4.91
N GLU A 118 -15.34 1.50 5.53
CA GLU A 118 -15.33 0.22 4.80
C GLU A 118 -16.46 0.08 3.78
N ASP A 119 -17.63 0.67 4.05
CA ASP A 119 -18.78 0.70 3.15
C ASP A 119 -18.66 1.71 1.98
N GLY A 120 -17.57 2.48 1.94
CA GLY A 120 -17.34 3.55 0.98
C GLY A 120 -17.91 4.90 1.41
N THR A 121 -18.45 5.06 2.61
CA THR A 121 -18.85 6.39 3.10
C THR A 121 -17.64 7.31 3.25
N ILE A 122 -17.72 8.52 2.70
CA ILE A 122 -16.69 9.56 2.78
C ILE A 122 -17.12 10.59 3.84
N SER A 123 -16.20 10.90 4.77
CA SER A 123 -16.34 11.96 5.77
C SER A 123 -15.19 12.94 5.63
N ASN A 124 -15.50 14.14 5.11
CA ASN A 124 -14.54 15.22 4.85
C ASN A 124 -14.56 16.35 5.90
N GLY A 125 -15.24 16.15 7.04
CA GLY A 125 -15.32 17.15 8.12
C GLY A 125 -16.34 18.27 7.91
N SER A 126 -17.10 18.27 6.79
CA SER A 126 -18.17 19.24 6.52
C SER A 126 -19.43 19.08 7.39
N GLY A 127 -19.49 18.02 8.19
CA GLY A 127 -20.68 17.65 8.99
C GLY A 127 -21.75 16.86 8.21
N LYS A 128 -21.52 16.57 6.92
CA LYS A 128 -22.36 15.66 6.12
C LYS A 128 -21.51 14.57 5.50
N ASP A 129 -21.90 13.33 5.73
CA ASP A 129 -21.27 12.16 5.10
C ASP A 129 -21.77 12.02 3.65
N ILE A 130 -20.84 11.74 2.73
CA ILE A 130 -21.15 11.39 1.34
C ILE A 130 -21.25 9.85 1.27
N THR A 131 -22.36 9.33 0.78
CA THR A 131 -22.69 7.90 0.88
C THR A 131 -23.27 7.35 -0.42
N TRP A 132 -22.92 6.11 -0.77
CA TRP A 132 -23.60 5.38 -1.85
C TRP A 132 -24.98 4.90 -1.40
N GLY A 133 -26.01 5.34 -2.11
CA GLY A 133 -27.39 4.86 -1.96
C GLY A 133 -27.55 3.39 -2.34
N THR A 134 -28.69 2.81 -1.96
CA THR A 134 -29.09 1.44 -2.33
C THR A 134 -29.36 1.29 -3.83
N ASP A 135 -29.62 2.39 -4.51
CA ASP A 135 -29.77 2.54 -5.96
C ASP A 135 -28.43 2.80 -6.68
N GLY A 136 -27.33 2.88 -5.93
CA GLY A 136 -25.99 3.16 -6.42
C GLY A 136 -25.71 4.64 -6.62
N ILE A 137 -26.64 5.54 -6.30
CA ILE A 137 -26.46 6.99 -6.46
C ILE A 137 -25.67 7.53 -5.27
N LEU A 138 -24.64 8.33 -5.54
CA LEU A 138 -23.85 9.02 -4.54
C LEU A 138 -24.65 10.21 -3.98
N LYS A 139 -24.85 10.24 -2.67
CA LYS A 139 -25.63 11.28 -1.99
C LYS A 139 -24.74 12.30 -1.32
N ASN A 140 -25.26 13.51 -1.15
CA ASN A 140 -24.60 14.64 -0.48
C ASN A 140 -23.31 15.12 -1.15
N MET A 141 -23.15 14.81 -2.43
CA MET A 141 -22.19 15.43 -3.33
C MET A 141 -22.97 16.31 -4.32
N GLU A 142 -22.40 17.42 -4.78
CA GLU A 142 -23.04 18.26 -5.79
C GLU A 142 -23.20 17.54 -7.13
N LEU A 143 -22.28 16.61 -7.41
CA LEU A 143 -22.31 15.77 -8.59
C LEU A 143 -23.26 14.60 -8.40
N SER A 144 -24.19 14.46 -9.34
CA SER A 144 -25.10 13.34 -9.47
C SER A 144 -24.35 12.13 -10.07
N LEU A 145 -23.73 11.31 -9.22
CA LEU A 145 -22.92 10.15 -9.66
C LEU A 145 -23.60 8.82 -9.34
N LYS A 146 -23.48 7.82 -10.21
CA LYS A 146 -24.00 6.46 -9.99
C LYS A 146 -22.96 5.37 -10.24
N ILE A 147 -22.80 4.46 -9.28
CA ILE A 147 -21.95 3.27 -9.45
C ILE A 147 -22.70 2.12 -10.14
N VAL A 148 -21.99 1.43 -11.04
CA VAL A 148 -22.44 0.24 -11.76
C VAL A 148 -21.36 -0.85 -11.67
N PRO A 149 -21.70 -2.08 -11.24
CA PRO A 149 -23.01 -2.50 -10.76
C PRO A 149 -23.35 -1.89 -9.38
N VAL A 150 -24.64 -1.73 -9.09
CA VAL A 150 -25.15 -1.05 -7.88
C VAL A 150 -24.74 -1.76 -6.58
N ASP A 151 -24.61 -3.08 -6.65
CA ASP A 151 -24.21 -3.98 -5.57
C ASP A 151 -22.70 -4.25 -5.53
N SER A 152 -21.89 -3.47 -6.26
CA SER A 152 -20.43 -3.58 -6.24
C SER A 152 -19.89 -3.54 -4.80
N LYS A 153 -19.00 -4.49 -4.47
CA LYS A 153 -18.30 -4.50 -3.18
C LYS A 153 -17.11 -3.54 -3.17
N ALA A 154 -16.73 -3.01 -4.33
CA ALA A 154 -15.66 -2.05 -4.49
C ALA A 154 -16.10 -0.58 -4.24
N LYS A 155 -17.22 -0.34 -3.56
CA LYS A 155 -17.68 1.02 -3.18
C LYS A 155 -16.61 1.83 -2.46
N ARG A 156 -15.76 1.18 -1.67
CA ARG A 156 -14.62 1.83 -1.02
C ARG A 156 -13.55 2.32 -2.01
N ALA A 157 -13.24 1.52 -3.03
CA ALA A 157 -12.33 1.91 -4.11
C ALA A 157 -12.96 3.02 -4.98
N ALA A 158 -14.26 2.91 -5.26
CA ALA A 158 -15.00 3.95 -5.97
C ALA A 158 -14.96 5.29 -5.24
N SER A 159 -15.16 5.30 -3.92
CA SER A 159 -15.06 6.52 -3.11
C SER A 159 -13.67 7.12 -3.10
N LEU A 160 -12.62 6.29 -3.04
CA LEU A 160 -11.24 6.76 -3.17
C LEU A 160 -11.06 7.45 -4.53
N LEU A 161 -11.48 6.80 -5.61
CA LEU A 161 -11.32 7.34 -6.96
C LEU A 161 -12.12 8.64 -7.18
N VAL A 162 -13.37 8.69 -6.73
CA VAL A 162 -14.22 9.89 -6.79
C VAL A 162 -13.57 11.04 -6.07
N TYR A 163 -13.08 10.83 -4.84
CA TYR A 163 -12.47 11.92 -4.09
C TYR A 163 -11.13 12.34 -4.68
N SER A 164 -10.30 11.40 -5.13
CA SER A 164 -9.02 11.74 -5.78
C SER A 164 -9.20 12.59 -7.02
N PHE A 165 -10.31 12.42 -7.76
CA PHE A 165 -10.55 13.14 -9.01
C PHE A 165 -11.39 14.42 -8.84
N PHE A 166 -12.48 14.37 -8.06
CA PHE A 166 -13.42 15.49 -7.88
C PHE A 166 -13.28 16.21 -6.54
N GLY A 167 -12.70 15.57 -5.53
CA GLY A 167 -12.59 16.11 -4.18
C GLY A 167 -11.45 17.11 -3.98
N SER A 168 -10.50 17.17 -4.91
CA SER A 168 -9.36 18.11 -4.87
C SER A 168 -9.71 19.52 -5.35
N THR A 169 -10.85 19.72 -6.00
CA THR A 169 -11.25 21.04 -6.53
C THR A 169 -11.98 21.94 -5.52
N GLU A 170 -12.28 21.43 -4.31
CA GLU A 170 -12.92 22.23 -3.25
C GLU A 170 -11.91 22.86 -2.25
N THR A 171 -10.61 22.70 -2.46
CA THR A 171 -9.57 23.31 -1.61
C THR A 171 -8.88 24.50 -2.29
N GLU A 172 -9.64 25.52 -2.65
CA GLU A 172 -9.15 26.90 -2.67
C GLU A 172 -10.17 27.78 -1.96
N VAL A 173 -9.88 28.12 -0.69
CA VAL A 173 -10.46 29.27 0.01
C VAL A 173 -9.33 30.10 0.59
#